data_AF-A0A2G5UDD6-F1
#
_entry.id   AF-A0A2G5UDD6-F1
#
_cell.length_a   1.000
_cell.length_b   1.000
_cell.length_c   1.000
_cell.angle_alpha   90.00
_cell.angle_beta   90.00
_cell.angle_gamma   90.00
#
_symmetry.space_group_name_H-M   'P 1'
#
loop_
_entity.id
_entity.type
_entity.pdbx_description
1 polymer ?
#
loop_
_entity_poly.entity_id
_entity_poly.type
_entity_poly.pdbx_seq_one_letter_code
_entity_poly.pdbx_strand_id
1 'polypeptide(L)'
;MPTKVTNLFNYRNTCFIILFVWSMAIGHIVPYFWRETCYVAYDPVSWTWVFGDTPCGYVITTYTDYYSSVAIFVVMSTLDLSTFTMLVLYRRKSHLTSDSETRRRRRVEIRFFTQSCLQGILFFYEVFNFYYVVTLNTNQWFVFMTSTFAWELCHCLDGLVVVVFHFKRSFLRKASQPTTIFSKASDIKSNKK
;
A
#
# COMPACT_ATOMS: atom_id res chain seq x y z
N MET A 1 -1.23 19.06 11.97
CA MET A 1 -0.27 17.96 12.11
C MET A 1 0.51 18.18 13.40
N PRO A 2 0.79 17.13 14.19
CA PRO A 2 1.66 17.27 15.34
C PRO A 2 3.03 17.76 14.85
N THR A 3 3.57 18.82 15.47
CA THR A 3 4.83 19.48 15.06
C THR A 3 6.06 18.56 15.07
N LYS A 4 5.98 17.41 15.74
CA LYS A 4 7.01 16.37 15.74
C LYS A 4 7.07 15.55 14.45
N VAL A 5 5.94 15.36 13.75
CA VAL A 5 5.85 14.56 12.51
C VAL A 5 6.56 15.26 11.35
N THR A 6 6.51 16.58 11.30
CA THR A 6 7.20 17.41 10.29
C THR A 6 8.73 17.34 10.38
N ASN A 7 9.29 17.05 11.55
CA ASN A 7 10.73 16.85 11.69
C ASN A 7 11.16 15.45 11.26
N LEU A 8 10.31 14.44 11.47
CA LEU A 8 10.58 13.06 11.06
C LEU A 8 10.46 12.88 9.54
N PHE A 9 9.39 13.41 8.94
CA PHE A 9 9.11 13.32 7.50
C PHE A 9 9.47 14.63 6.78
N ASN A 10 10.72 15.08 6.94
CA ASN A 10 11.28 16.11 6.09
C ASN A 10 11.86 15.49 4.80
N TYR A 11 12.05 16.29 3.76
CA TYR A 11 12.50 15.82 2.44
C TYR A 11 13.76 14.93 2.52
N ARG A 12 14.77 15.36 3.29
CA ARG A 12 16.04 14.63 3.44
C ARG A 12 15.82 13.27 4.11
N ASN A 13 15.04 13.21 5.18
CA ASN A 13 14.73 11.97 5.88
C ASN A 13 13.89 11.03 5.00
N THR A 14 12.92 11.57 4.25
CA THR A 14 12.12 10.79 3.30
C THR A 14 13.01 10.18 2.21
N CYS A 15 13.96 10.93 1.65
CA CYS A 15 14.94 10.38 0.71
C CYS A 15 15.76 9.24 1.33
N PHE A 16 16.26 9.41 2.56
CA PHE A 16 16.99 8.34 3.24
C PHE A 16 16.14 7.09 3.49
N ILE A 17 14.88 7.26 3.92
CA ILE A 17 13.95 6.14 4.13
C ILE A 17 13.71 5.39 2.81
N ILE A 18 13.48 6.12 1.72
CA ILE A 18 13.29 5.53 0.38
C ILE A 18 14.55 4.75 -0.02
N LEU A 19 15.73 5.35 0.04
CA LEU A 19 16.99 4.68 -0.30
C LEU A 19 17.22 3.42 0.54
N PHE A 20 16.90 3.47 1.82
CA PHE A 20 16.98 2.31 2.72
C PHE A 20 16.04 1.18 2.29
N VAL A 21 14.77 1.48 2.02
CA VAL A 21 13.79 0.48 1.56
C VAL A 21 14.20 -0.15 0.23
N TRP A 22 14.65 0.66 -0.74
CA TRP A 22 15.15 0.14 -2.02
C TRP A 22 16.39 -0.73 -1.85
N SER A 23 17.30 -0.36 -0.95
CA SER A 23 18.50 -1.15 -0.66
C SER A 23 18.13 -2.52 -0.06
N MET A 24 17.16 -2.56 0.85
CA MET A 24 16.64 -3.83 1.40
C MET A 24 15.98 -4.69 0.32
N ALA A 25 15.17 -4.09 -0.56
CA ALA A 25 14.52 -4.80 -1.66
C ALA A 25 15.54 -5.39 -2.65
N ILE A 26 16.58 -4.62 -3.00
CA ILE A 26 17.68 -5.12 -3.83
C ILE A 26 18.41 -6.26 -3.12
N GLY A 27 18.70 -6.11 -1.82
CA GLY A 27 19.33 -7.16 -1.01
C GLY A 27 18.51 -8.47 -0.97
N HIS A 28 17.18 -8.37 -1.00
CA HIS A 28 16.27 -9.52 -1.08
C HIS A 28 16.34 -10.23 -2.44
N ILE A 29 16.47 -9.46 -3.53
CA ILE A 29 16.50 -9.99 -4.90
C ILE A 29 17.87 -10.56 -5.28
N VAL A 30 18.97 -10.02 -4.75
CA VAL A 30 20.35 -10.40 -5.13
C VAL A 30 20.64 -11.91 -5.03
N PRO A 31 20.22 -12.64 -3.96
CA PRO A 31 20.42 -14.08 -3.87
C PRO A 31 19.90 -14.86 -5.09
N TYR A 32 18.80 -14.43 -5.71
CA TYR A 32 18.19 -15.13 -6.84
C TYR A 32 19.03 -15.12 -8.13
N PHE A 33 20.12 -14.33 -8.19
CA PHE A 33 21.07 -14.40 -9.31
C PHE A 33 21.90 -15.70 -9.30
N TRP A 34 22.05 -16.37 -8.15
CA TRP A 34 22.69 -17.69 -8.06
C TRP A 34 21.71 -18.81 -8.42
N ARG A 35 21.35 -18.87 -9.71
CA ARG A 35 20.30 -19.75 -10.25
C ARG A 35 20.44 -21.24 -9.90
N GLU A 36 21.64 -21.73 -9.63
CA GLU A 36 21.91 -23.12 -9.26
C GLU A 36 21.52 -23.42 -7.80
N THR A 37 21.63 -22.43 -6.90
CA THR A 37 21.49 -22.65 -5.46
C THR A 37 20.33 -21.88 -4.86
N CYS A 38 20.00 -20.70 -5.36
CA CYS A 38 19.04 -19.79 -4.79
C CYS A 38 18.05 -19.42 -5.91
N TYR A 39 16.97 -20.18 -6.04
CA TYR A 39 15.99 -19.94 -7.08
C TYR A 39 14.57 -20.15 -6.56
N VAL A 40 13.64 -19.46 -7.21
CA VAL A 40 12.20 -19.74 -7.15
C VAL A 40 11.78 -20.11 -8.57
N ALA A 41 11.09 -21.24 -8.72
CA ALA A 41 10.67 -21.74 -10.01
C ALA A 41 9.21 -22.16 -9.96
N TYR A 42 8.51 -21.99 -11.09
CA TYR A 42 7.15 -22.47 -11.23
C TYR A 42 7.18 -23.98 -11.49
N ASP A 43 6.54 -24.76 -10.62
CA ASP A 43 6.37 -26.19 -10.79
C ASP A 43 5.08 -26.49 -11.57
N PRO A 44 5.17 -27.02 -12.81
CA PRO A 44 4.01 -27.33 -13.63
C PRO A 44 3.23 -28.55 -13.13
N VAL A 45 3.75 -29.32 -12.15
CA VAL A 45 3.04 -30.45 -11.56
C VAL A 45 2.10 -30.00 -10.45
N SER A 46 2.55 -29.15 -9.53
CA SER A 46 1.72 -28.61 -8.45
C SER A 46 0.99 -27.30 -8.80
N TRP A 47 1.36 -26.65 -9.90
CA TRP A 47 0.89 -25.32 -10.31
C TRP A 47 1.22 -24.22 -9.29
N THR A 48 2.37 -24.35 -8.62
CA THR A 48 2.84 -23.42 -7.60
C THR A 48 4.27 -22.95 -7.84
N TRP A 49 4.65 -21.87 -7.19
CA TRP A 49 6.04 -21.43 -7.11
C TRP A 49 6.73 -22.14 -5.95
N VAL A 50 7.83 -22.82 -6.24
CA VAL A 50 8.62 -23.57 -5.26
C VAL A 50 10.03 -22.98 -5.14
N PHE A 51 10.55 -22.95 -3.92
CA PHE A 51 11.94 -22.60 -3.66
C PHE A 51 12.83 -23.81 -3.87
N GLY A 52 14.08 -23.60 -4.30
CA GLY A 52 15.02 -24.72 -4.51
C GLY A 52 15.32 -25.51 -3.23
N ASP A 53 15.42 -26.83 -3.35
CA ASP A 53 15.76 -27.75 -2.25
C ASP A 53 17.26 -27.69 -1.88
N THR A 54 17.72 -26.51 -1.51
CA THR A 54 19.10 -26.24 -1.11
C THR A 54 19.14 -25.50 0.22
N PRO A 55 20.29 -25.44 0.91
CA PRO A 55 20.43 -24.61 2.10
C PRO A 55 20.06 -23.14 1.85
N CYS A 56 20.34 -22.60 0.65
CA CYS A 56 19.98 -21.23 0.31
C CYS A 56 18.47 -21.06 0.12
N GLY A 57 17.81 -21.97 -0.61
CA GLY A 57 16.37 -21.93 -0.79
C GLY A 57 15.61 -22.03 0.54
N TYR A 58 16.09 -22.87 1.47
CA TYR A 58 15.56 -22.95 2.83
C TYR A 58 15.71 -21.65 3.62
N VAL A 59 16.87 -20.99 3.52
CA VAL A 59 17.09 -19.69 4.15
C VAL A 59 16.14 -18.63 3.58
N ILE A 60 15.98 -18.59 2.26
CA ILE A 60 15.10 -17.63 1.59
C ILE A 60 13.64 -17.85 2.00
N THR A 61 13.11 -19.07 1.87
CA THR A 61 11.70 -19.34 2.21
C THR A 61 11.41 -19.08 3.70
N THR A 62 12.35 -19.38 4.58
CA THR A 62 12.12 -19.24 6.03
C THR A 62 12.29 -17.80 6.50
N TYR A 63 13.42 -17.15 6.19
CA TYR A 63 13.75 -15.84 6.74
C TYR A 63 13.26 -14.69 5.86
N THR A 64 13.44 -14.85 4.55
CA THR A 64 13.27 -13.79 3.57
C THR A 64 11.82 -13.70 3.08
N ASP A 65 11.10 -14.82 3.07
CA ASP A 65 9.67 -14.90 2.75
C ASP A 65 8.80 -14.96 4.03
N TYR A 66 8.84 -16.06 4.78
CA TYR A 66 7.94 -16.27 5.93
C TYR A 66 8.14 -15.28 7.07
N TYR A 67 9.32 -15.25 7.70
CA TYR A 67 9.54 -14.38 8.87
C TYR A 67 9.45 -12.89 8.52
N SER A 68 9.92 -12.49 7.34
CA SER A 68 9.81 -11.11 6.86
C SER A 68 8.36 -10.70 6.68
N SER A 69 7.52 -11.55 6.06
CA SER A 69 6.09 -11.29 5.89
C SER A 69 5.36 -11.18 7.22
N VAL A 70 5.64 -12.07 8.16
CA VAL A 70 5.07 -12.03 9.53
C VAL A 70 5.50 -10.74 10.25
N ALA A 71 6.78 -10.38 10.18
CA ALA A 71 7.30 -9.15 10.80
C ALA A 71 6.63 -7.90 10.24
N ILE A 72 6.49 -7.81 8.91
CA ILE A 72 5.78 -6.71 8.24
C ILE A 72 4.32 -6.66 8.71
N PHE A 73 3.63 -7.80 8.75
CA PHE A 73 2.24 -7.86 9.21
C PHE A 73 2.07 -7.32 10.64
N VAL A 74 2.96 -7.72 11.56
CA VAL A 74 2.94 -7.25 12.96
C VAL A 74 3.21 -5.74 13.03
N VAL A 75 4.21 -5.24 12.30
CA VAL A 75 4.51 -3.80 12.27
C VAL A 75 3.33 -3.00 11.70
N MET A 76 2.73 -3.44 10.59
CA MET A 76 1.57 -2.74 10.02
C MET A 76 0.38 -2.76 10.98
N SER A 77 0.06 -3.93 11.55
CA SER A 77 -1.06 -4.07 12.49
C SER A 77 -0.90 -3.19 13.73
N THR A 78 0.32 -3.11 14.29
CA THR A 78 0.60 -2.24 15.45
C THR A 78 0.46 -0.76 15.10
N LEU A 79 0.96 -0.34 13.92
CA LEU A 79 0.81 1.03 13.44
C LEU A 79 -0.66 1.41 13.19
N ASP A 80 -1.44 0.52 12.58
CA ASP A 80 -2.86 0.74 12.34
C ASP A 80 -3.66 0.81 13.65
N LEU A 81 -3.41 -0.09 14.60
CA LEU A 81 -4.05 -0.03 15.92
C LEU A 81 -3.70 1.24 16.68
N SER A 82 -2.43 1.69 16.61
CA SER A 82 -2.01 2.94 17.23
C SER A 82 -2.70 4.15 16.61
N THR A 83 -2.84 4.15 15.27
CA THR A 83 -3.51 5.21 14.51
C THR A 83 -5.01 5.24 14.81
N PHE A 84 -5.65 4.07 14.86
CA PHE A 84 -7.05 3.92 15.26
C PHE A 84 -7.28 4.48 16.67
N THR A 85 -6.44 4.09 17.62
CA THR A 85 -6.53 4.54 19.02
C THR A 85 -6.37 6.06 19.11
N MET A 86 -5.39 6.62 18.41
CA MET A 86 -5.20 8.06 18.31
C MET A 86 -6.44 8.75 17.73
N LEU A 87 -7.01 8.24 16.62
CA LEU A 87 -8.20 8.82 15.99
C LEU A 87 -9.43 8.79 16.90
N VAL A 88 -9.63 7.71 17.66
CA VAL A 88 -10.75 7.59 18.61
C VAL A 88 -10.57 8.53 19.81
N LEU A 89 -9.38 8.58 20.40
CA LEU A 89 -9.09 9.45 21.53
C LEU A 89 -9.19 10.93 21.15
N TYR A 90 -8.67 11.31 19.98
CA TYR A 90 -8.75 12.68 19.48
C TYR A 90 -10.19 13.08 19.17
N ARG A 91 -11.01 12.16 18.62
CA ARG A 91 -12.45 12.37 18.41
C ARG A 91 -13.18 12.71 19.70
N ARG A 92 -12.90 11.98 20.79
CA ARG A 92 -13.53 12.20 22.10
C ARG A 92 -13.19 13.58 22.67
N LYS A 93 -11.94 14.05 22.49
CA LYS A 93 -11.51 15.38 22.96
C LYS A 93 -12.01 16.54 22.07
N SER A 94 -12.10 16.35 20.76
CA SER A 94 -12.42 17.42 19.81
C SER A 94 -13.90 17.82 19.73
N HIS A 95 -14.80 17.11 20.42
CA HIS A 95 -16.24 17.42 20.39
C HIS A 95 -16.57 18.78 21.04
N LEU A 96 -15.62 19.35 21.79
CA LEU A 96 -15.79 20.60 22.53
C LEU A 96 -15.27 21.83 21.76
N THR A 97 -14.39 21.68 20.76
CA THR A 97 -13.79 22.79 20.01
C THR A 97 -13.36 22.33 18.60
N SER A 98 -14.19 22.49 17.56
CA SER A 98 -13.79 22.08 16.19
C SER A 98 -14.11 23.14 15.14
N ASP A 99 -13.05 23.84 14.73
CA ASP A 99 -13.01 24.71 13.56
C ASP A 99 -13.07 23.92 12.22
N SER A 100 -13.51 24.57 11.15
CA SER A 100 -13.60 24.03 9.80
C SER A 100 -12.30 23.39 9.27
N GLU A 101 -11.14 23.95 9.61
CA GLU A 101 -9.84 23.42 9.20
C GLU A 101 -9.54 22.08 9.89
N THR A 102 -9.86 21.96 11.18
CA THR A 102 -9.69 20.73 11.95
C THR A 102 -10.54 19.59 11.38
N ARG A 103 -11.79 19.88 10.98
CA ARG A 103 -12.68 18.90 10.33
C ARG A 103 -12.14 18.45 8.97
N ARG A 104 -11.57 19.37 8.19
CA ARG A 104 -10.95 19.04 6.90
C ARG A 104 -9.74 18.12 7.08
N ARG A 105 -8.82 18.46 7.98
CA ARG A 105 -7.63 17.63 8.29
C ARG A 105 -8.04 16.22 8.73
N ARG A 106 -9.01 16.12 9.64
CA ARG A 106 -9.53 14.85 10.13
C ARG A 106 -10.13 13.96 9.05
N ARG A 107 -10.86 14.52 8.08
CA ARG A 107 -11.37 13.74 6.94
C ARG A 107 -10.26 13.13 6.09
N VAL A 108 -9.15 13.86 5.94
CA VAL A 108 -7.97 13.37 5.22
C VAL A 108 -7.28 12.25 6.02
N GLU A 109 -7.11 12.43 7.33
CA GLU A 109 -6.54 11.41 8.22
C GLU A 109 -7.38 10.12 8.23
N ILE A 110 -8.72 10.22 8.34
CA ILE A 110 -9.61 9.05 8.27
C ILE A 110 -9.48 8.36 6.92
N ARG A 111 -9.41 9.11 5.82
CA ARG A 111 -9.26 8.54 4.48
C ARG A 111 -7.95 7.75 4.36
N PHE A 112 -6.82 8.31 4.81
CA PHE A 112 -5.54 7.59 4.79
C PHE A 112 -5.55 6.37 5.72
N PHE A 113 -6.17 6.47 6.89
CA PHE A 113 -6.34 5.32 7.78
C PHE A 113 -7.16 4.20 7.13
N THR A 114 -8.27 4.53 6.46
CA THR A 114 -9.08 3.54 5.73
C THR A 114 -8.29 2.90 4.59
N GLN A 115 -7.46 3.66 3.87
CA GLN A 115 -6.54 3.11 2.88
C GLN A 115 -5.63 2.05 3.54
N SER A 116 -4.91 2.42 4.61
CA SER A 116 -3.99 1.51 5.31
C SER A 116 -4.68 0.24 5.79
N CYS A 117 -5.88 0.33 6.37
CA CYS A 117 -6.64 -0.86 6.78
C CYS A 117 -7.01 -1.77 5.61
N LEU A 118 -7.39 -1.22 4.45
CA LEU A 118 -7.71 -2.02 3.27
C LEU A 118 -6.46 -2.76 2.75
N GLN A 119 -5.31 -2.08 2.71
CA GLN A 119 -4.04 -2.71 2.35
C GLN A 119 -3.64 -3.80 3.34
N GLY A 120 -3.82 -3.56 4.64
CA GLY A 120 -3.57 -4.56 5.69
C GLY A 120 -4.47 -5.79 5.57
N ILE A 121 -5.75 -5.62 5.20
CA ILE A 121 -6.67 -6.74 4.95
C ILE A 121 -6.23 -7.54 3.71
N LEU A 122 -5.83 -6.87 2.63
CA LEU A 122 -5.33 -7.54 1.43
C LEU A 122 -4.07 -8.35 1.72
N PHE A 123 -3.11 -7.76 2.44
CA PHE A 123 -1.89 -8.45 2.84
C PHE A 123 -2.16 -9.63 3.78
N PHE A 124 -3.07 -9.49 4.74
CA PHE A 124 -3.50 -10.62 5.57
C PHE A 124 -4.13 -11.73 4.73
N TYR A 125 -5.00 -11.38 3.79
CA TYR A 125 -5.63 -12.34 2.89
C TYR A 125 -4.59 -13.08 2.05
N GLU A 126 -3.59 -12.39 1.50
CA GLU A 126 -2.47 -12.99 0.76
C GLU A 126 -1.71 -14.01 1.62
N VAL A 127 -1.22 -13.60 2.79
CA VAL A 127 -0.47 -14.46 3.73
C VAL A 127 -1.32 -15.66 4.18
N PHE A 128 -2.60 -15.43 4.49
CA PHE A 128 -3.53 -16.48 4.89
C PHE A 128 -3.76 -17.49 3.76
N ASN A 129 -3.83 -17.02 2.51
CA ASN A 129 -3.98 -17.92 1.37
C ASN A 129 -2.75 -18.81 1.18
N PHE A 130 -1.55 -18.22 1.19
CA PHE A 130 -0.31 -18.95 0.98
C PHE A 130 -0.02 -20.01 2.05
N TYR A 131 -0.23 -19.68 3.33
CA TYR A 131 0.15 -20.59 4.42
C TYR A 131 -0.97 -21.50 4.90
N TYR A 132 -2.23 -21.18 4.64
CA TYR A 132 -3.37 -21.97 5.12
C TYR A 132 -4.26 -22.46 3.99
N VAL A 133 -4.86 -21.57 3.20
CA VAL A 133 -5.90 -21.94 2.23
C VAL A 133 -5.39 -22.93 1.19
N VAL A 134 -4.19 -22.73 0.65
CA VAL A 134 -3.56 -23.64 -0.33
C VAL A 134 -3.47 -25.08 0.18
N THR A 135 -3.35 -25.30 1.50
CA THR A 135 -3.23 -26.64 2.10
C THR A 135 -4.56 -27.39 2.21
N LEU A 136 -5.69 -26.71 2.01
CA LEU A 136 -7.03 -27.29 2.22
C LEU A 136 -7.47 -28.24 1.10
N ASN A 137 -6.86 -28.14 -0.08
CA ASN A 137 -7.23 -28.97 -1.22
C ASN A 137 -6.03 -29.15 -2.17
N THR A 138 -5.84 -30.37 -2.67
CA THR A 138 -4.74 -30.74 -3.55
C THR A 138 -5.05 -30.55 -5.04
N ASN A 139 -6.27 -30.14 -5.39
CA ASN A 139 -6.65 -29.85 -6.77
C ASN A 139 -5.80 -28.69 -7.32
N GLN A 140 -5.12 -28.93 -8.45
CA GLN A 140 -4.19 -27.97 -9.06
C GLN A 140 -4.84 -26.61 -9.37
N TRP A 141 -6.09 -26.59 -9.84
CA TRP A 141 -6.81 -25.34 -10.09
C TRP A 141 -7.09 -24.59 -8.79
N PHE A 142 -7.50 -25.31 -7.75
CA PHE A 142 -7.71 -24.69 -6.44
C PHE A 142 -6.41 -24.09 -5.90
N VAL A 143 -5.32 -24.83 -5.96
CA VAL A 143 -3.99 -24.40 -5.52
C VAL A 143 -3.53 -23.18 -6.32
N PHE A 144 -3.64 -23.19 -7.64
CA PHE A 144 -3.27 -22.06 -8.49
C PHE A 144 -4.10 -20.80 -8.20
N MET A 145 -5.43 -20.97 -8.04
CA MET A 145 -6.34 -19.85 -7.78
C MET A 145 -6.10 -19.22 -6.41
N THR A 146 -5.72 -20.02 -5.41
CA THR A 146 -5.48 -19.58 -4.03
C THR A 146 -4.03 -19.15 -3.80
N SER A 147 -3.07 -19.57 -4.63
CA SER A 147 -1.67 -19.10 -4.57
C SER A 147 -1.42 -17.98 -5.57
N THR A 148 -1.01 -18.33 -6.79
CA THR A 148 -0.50 -17.41 -7.82
C THR A 148 -1.53 -16.39 -8.26
N PHE A 149 -2.77 -16.81 -8.55
CA PHE A 149 -3.80 -15.85 -8.99
C PHE A 149 -4.19 -14.89 -7.87
N ALA A 150 -4.37 -15.40 -6.64
CA ALA A 150 -4.67 -14.58 -5.48
C ALA A 150 -3.56 -13.56 -5.20
N TRP A 151 -2.29 -13.97 -5.33
CA TRP A 151 -1.12 -13.12 -5.17
C TRP A 151 -1.12 -11.94 -6.14
N GLU A 152 -1.21 -12.22 -7.44
CA GLU A 152 -1.23 -11.18 -8.48
C GLU A 152 -2.43 -10.25 -8.35
N LEU A 153 -3.59 -10.81 -7.99
CA LEU A 153 -4.81 -10.04 -7.73
C LEU A 153 -4.63 -9.10 -6.53
N CYS A 154 -3.98 -9.56 -5.45
CA CYS A 154 -3.71 -8.73 -4.28
C CYS A 154 -2.80 -7.55 -4.62
N HIS A 155 -1.72 -7.76 -5.39
CA HIS A 155 -0.86 -6.67 -5.86
C HIS A 155 -1.61 -5.66 -6.74
N CYS A 156 -2.48 -6.15 -7.63
CA CYS A 156 -3.33 -5.29 -8.44
C CYS A 156 -4.30 -4.45 -7.58
N LEU A 157 -4.94 -5.08 -6.61
CA LEU A 157 -5.88 -4.42 -5.70
C LEU A 157 -5.19 -3.44 -4.76
N ASP A 158 -3.99 -3.74 -4.27
CA ASP A 158 -3.20 -2.83 -3.45
C ASP A 158 -2.89 -1.53 -4.21
N GLY A 159 -2.37 -1.65 -5.44
CA GLY A 159 -2.15 -0.51 -6.32
C GLY A 159 -3.43 0.29 -6.59
N LEU A 160 -4.56 -0.40 -6.81
CA LEU A 160 -5.86 0.24 -7.02
C LEU A 160 -6.32 1.01 -5.78
N VAL A 161 -6.16 0.45 -4.58
CA VAL A 161 -6.50 1.11 -3.32
C VAL A 161 -5.73 2.42 -3.19
N VAL A 162 -4.41 2.42 -3.44
CA VAL A 162 -3.60 3.65 -3.40
C VAL A 162 -4.13 4.68 -4.40
N VAL A 163 -4.39 4.27 -5.65
CA VAL A 163 -4.93 5.18 -6.67
C VAL A 163 -6.26 5.78 -6.24
N VAL A 164 -7.23 4.98 -5.83
CA VAL A 164 -8.56 5.47 -5.39
C VAL A 164 -8.44 6.45 -4.22
N PHE A 165 -7.57 6.15 -3.25
CA PHE A 165 -7.39 6.94 -2.04
C PHE A 165 -6.41 8.11 -2.19
N HIS A 166 -5.69 8.26 -3.31
CA HIS A 166 -4.87 9.44 -3.61
C HIS A 166 -5.43 10.27 -4.77
N PHE A 167 -6.25 9.70 -5.64
CA PHE A 167 -6.84 10.39 -6.78
C PHE A 167 -7.71 11.56 -6.30
N LYS A 168 -7.30 12.77 -6.69
CA LYS A 168 -8.06 13.99 -6.39
C LYS A 168 -9.13 14.15 -7.45
N ARG A 169 -10.41 14.06 -7.06
CA ARG A 169 -11.58 14.42 -7.91
C ARG A 169 -11.48 15.82 -8.54
N SER A 170 -10.61 16.71 -8.06
CA SER A 170 -10.36 18.00 -8.71
C SER A 170 -9.72 17.89 -10.10
N PHE A 171 -9.00 16.80 -10.40
CA PHE A 171 -8.43 16.57 -11.74
C PHE A 171 -9.54 16.34 -12.77
N LEU A 172 -10.57 15.55 -12.43
CA LEU A 172 -11.76 15.37 -13.26
C LEU A 172 -12.59 16.67 -13.37
N ARG A 173 -12.70 17.46 -12.30
CA ARG A 173 -13.40 18.75 -12.33
C ARG A 173 -12.68 19.85 -13.13
N LYS A 174 -11.37 19.74 -13.33
CA LYS A 174 -10.60 20.68 -14.15
C LYS A 174 -10.75 20.39 -15.65
N ALA A 175 -11.02 19.13 -16.01
CA ALA A 175 -11.32 18.73 -17.38
C ALA A 175 -12.74 19.13 -17.84
N SER A 176 -13.66 19.39 -16.90
CA SER A 176 -15.05 19.76 -17.19
C SER A 176 -15.39 21.24 -17.04
N GLN A 177 -14.39 22.12 -16.84
CA GLN A 177 -14.62 23.56 -16.97
C GLN A 177 -14.32 23.98 -18.41
N PRO A 178 -15.33 24.20 -19.27
CA PRO A 178 -15.09 24.88 -20.53
C PRO A 178 -14.58 26.28 -20.19
N THR A 179 -13.40 26.58 -20.74
CA THR A 179 -12.66 27.82 -20.66
C THR A 179 -13.58 29.03 -20.90
N THR A 180 -14.18 29.57 -19.85
CA THR A 180 -14.97 30.80 -19.86
C THR A 180 -14.03 32.01 -19.79
N ILE A 181 -12.97 32.00 -20.62
CA ILE A 181 -12.02 33.11 -20.77
C ILE A 181 -12.51 34.09 -21.85
N PHE A 182 -13.45 33.69 -22.72
CA PHE A 182 -13.90 34.54 -23.83
C PHE A 182 -15.04 35.52 -23.52
N SER A 183 -15.72 35.43 -22.37
CA SER A 183 -16.81 36.37 -22.06
C SER A 183 -16.36 37.69 -21.40
N LYS A 184 -15.14 37.76 -20.85
CA LYS A 184 -14.65 38.99 -20.20
C LYS A 184 -13.95 39.97 -21.15
N ALA A 185 -13.68 39.56 -22.39
CA ALA A 185 -13.07 40.42 -23.41
C ALA A 185 -14.11 41.27 -24.17
N SER A 186 -15.39 40.90 -24.15
CA SER A 186 -16.47 41.67 -24.78
C SER A 186 -16.94 42.86 -23.92
N ASP A 187 -16.92 42.74 -22.60
CA ASP A 187 -17.38 43.82 -21.70
C ASP A 187 -16.39 45.00 -21.64
N ILE A 188 -15.09 44.75 -21.85
CA ILE A 188 -14.06 45.81 -21.86
C ILE A 188 -14.12 46.63 -23.17
N LYS A 189 -14.65 46.05 -24.26
CA LYS A 189 -14.79 46.74 -25.55
C LYS A 189 -16.06 47.59 -25.66
N SER A 190 -17.08 47.33 -24.84
CA SER A 190 -18.32 48.12 -24.82
C SER A 190 -18.17 49.44 -24.04
N ASN A 191 -17.31 49.48 -23.02
CA ASN A 191 -17.12 50.66 -22.17
C ASN A 191 -16.10 51.69 -22.71
N LYS A 192 -15.85 51.66 -24.03
CA LYS A 192 -14.85 52.50 -24.70
C LYS A 192 -15.37 53.21 -25.95
N LYS A 193 -16.69 53.38 -26.08
CA LYS A 193 -17.32 54.25 -27.08
C LYS A 193 -18.26 55.23 -26.41
#